data_AF-A0A7W1RUW5-F1
#
_entry.id   AF-A0A7W1RUW5-F1
#
_cell.length_a   1.000
_cell.length_b   1.000
_cell.length_c   1.000
_cell.angle_alpha   90.00
_cell.angle_beta   90.00
_cell.angle_gamma   90.00
#
_symmetry.space_group_name_H-M   'P 1'
#
loop_
_entity.id
_entity.type
_entity.pdbx_description
1 polymer ?
#
loop_
_entity_poly.entity_id
_entity_poly.type
_entity_poly.pdbx_seq_one_letter_code
_entity_poly.pdbx_strand_id
1 'polypeptide(L)'
;MSSFPVTRLRRLRQTSVLRDFVRETSLSVDDLLMPLFVAPQQLRNARLPGLARHTVESVVTECEELVRLGVKGVLLFGVPEEKDDEGSGAWIDDGIVQSALRALSARFPELLLVTDVCLCEYTTHGHCGVIVHGEVDNDATIELLARTAVSHVEAGADVIAPSDMMDGRVAAIREQLPTTPLIAYSVKYASAFYGPFREVADSAPAFGDRRGYQMDPGNVREALRECEQDVLEGADMLMVKPALPYLDVLRAVRDRFELPLAAYNVSGEYAMVKAAAAAGDLDEQAAAIESLTAIRRAGADVIFTYWAKEFASWLC
;
A
#
# COMPACT_ATOMS: atom_id res chain seq x y z
N MET A 1 -42.78 -8.08 -11.41
CA MET A 1 -41.45 -8.58 -11.84
C MET A 1 -41.66 -9.69 -12.84
N SER A 2 -40.98 -9.67 -13.98
CA SER A 2 -41.04 -10.77 -14.95
C SER A 2 -40.07 -11.90 -14.55
N SER A 3 -40.51 -13.15 -14.66
CA SER A 3 -39.70 -14.34 -14.39
C SER A 3 -39.19 -14.98 -15.70
N PHE A 4 -38.38 -16.03 -15.57
CA PHE A 4 -38.11 -16.91 -16.71
C PHE A 4 -39.45 -17.45 -17.28
N PRO A 5 -39.64 -17.53 -18.61
CA PRO A 5 -38.66 -17.30 -19.69
C PRO A 5 -38.63 -15.87 -20.24
N VAL A 6 -39.46 -14.95 -19.73
CA VAL A 6 -39.52 -13.55 -20.19
C VAL A 6 -38.21 -12.84 -19.85
N THR A 7 -37.70 -13.00 -18.63
CA THR A 7 -36.39 -12.50 -18.20
C THR A 7 -35.30 -13.53 -18.51
N ARG A 8 -34.27 -13.15 -19.28
CA ARG A 8 -33.11 -14.00 -19.59
C ARG A 8 -31.81 -13.24 -19.38
N LEU A 9 -31.13 -13.53 -18.27
CA LEU A 9 -29.89 -12.84 -17.87
C LEU A 9 -28.73 -13.01 -18.87
N ARG A 10 -28.76 -14.06 -19.71
CA ARG A 10 -27.74 -14.29 -20.75
C ARG A 10 -27.78 -13.28 -21.90
N ARG A 11 -28.87 -12.53 -22.11
CA ARG A 11 -29.02 -11.60 -23.25
C ARG A 11 -27.92 -10.54 -23.26
N LEU A 12 -27.58 -9.97 -22.09
CA LEU A 12 -26.52 -8.97 -21.96
C LEU A 12 -25.09 -9.56 -21.96
N ARG A 13 -24.95 -10.89 -22.13
CA ARG A 13 -23.65 -11.59 -22.09
C ARG A 13 -23.29 -12.24 -23.43
N GLN A 14 -24.07 -12.00 -24.49
CA GLN A 14 -23.93 -12.72 -25.76
C GLN A 14 -22.69 -12.34 -26.55
N THR A 15 -22.25 -11.08 -26.45
CA THR A 15 -21.09 -10.56 -27.17
C THR A 15 -20.17 -9.81 -26.21
N SER A 16 -18.90 -9.63 -26.58
CA SER A 16 -17.97 -8.76 -25.83
C SER A 16 -18.52 -7.34 -25.74
N VAL A 17 -18.98 -6.78 -26.86
CA VAL A 17 -19.57 -5.44 -26.93
C VAL A 17 -20.72 -5.25 -25.93
N LEU A 18 -21.63 -6.23 -25.81
CA LEU A 18 -22.72 -6.14 -24.83
C LEU A 18 -22.23 -6.22 -23.39
N ARG A 19 -21.22 -7.04 -23.11
CA ARG A 19 -20.62 -7.15 -21.77
C ARG A 19 -19.92 -5.85 -21.38
N ASP A 20 -19.21 -5.23 -22.31
CA ASP A 20 -18.50 -3.97 -22.07
C ASP A 20 -19.49 -2.82 -21.90
N PHE A 21 -20.55 -2.77 -22.71
CA PHE A 21 -21.58 -1.73 -22.63
C PHE A 21 -22.30 -1.68 -21.27
N VAL A 22 -22.50 -2.83 -20.62
CA VAL A 22 -23.23 -2.93 -19.34
C VAL A 22 -22.32 -3.14 -18.14
N ARG A 23 -21.00 -3.03 -18.34
CA ARG A 23 -20.00 -3.29 -17.30
C ARG A 23 -20.14 -2.25 -16.18
N GLU A 24 -20.28 -2.71 -14.94
CA GLU A 24 -20.44 -1.83 -13.77
C GLU A 24 -19.11 -1.28 -13.25
N THR A 25 -18.00 -1.96 -13.53
CA THR A 25 -16.67 -1.61 -13.01
C THR A 25 -15.62 -1.66 -14.11
N SER A 26 -14.95 -0.54 -14.33
CA SER A 26 -13.75 -0.43 -15.16
C SER A 26 -12.50 -0.33 -14.27
N LEU A 27 -11.34 -0.62 -14.87
CA LEU A 27 -10.03 -0.46 -14.25
C LEU A 27 -9.15 0.34 -15.22
N SER A 28 -8.46 1.34 -14.69
CA SER A 28 -7.53 2.23 -15.40
C SER A 28 -6.17 2.22 -14.72
N VAL A 29 -5.12 2.61 -15.44
CA VAL A 29 -3.78 2.88 -14.84
C VAL A 29 -3.89 3.97 -13.77
N ASP A 30 -4.83 4.91 -13.94
CA ASP A 30 -5.12 5.99 -13.00
C ASP A 30 -5.62 5.50 -11.62
N ASP A 31 -6.13 4.26 -11.55
CA ASP A 31 -6.58 3.67 -10.30
C ASP A 31 -5.41 3.02 -9.51
N LEU A 32 -4.20 3.01 -10.06
CA LEU A 32 -3.08 2.22 -9.54
C LEU A 32 -1.93 3.10 -9.02
N LEU A 33 -1.32 2.63 -7.94
CA LEU A 33 -0.10 3.19 -7.37
C LEU A 33 0.95 2.09 -7.22
N MET A 34 2.20 2.38 -7.60
CA MET A 34 3.31 1.42 -7.62
C MET A 34 4.16 1.48 -6.33
N PRO A 35 4.20 0.43 -5.51
CA PRO A 35 5.16 0.33 -4.42
C PRO A 35 6.59 0.10 -4.92
N LEU A 36 7.58 0.80 -4.36
CA LEU A 36 9.00 0.68 -4.68
C LEU A 36 9.84 0.61 -3.40
N PHE A 37 10.88 -0.24 -3.41
CA PHE A 37 11.81 -0.37 -2.29
C PHE A 37 13.13 0.30 -2.63
N VAL A 38 13.58 1.22 -1.79
CA VAL A 38 14.85 1.95 -1.97
C VAL A 38 15.86 1.47 -0.93
N ALA A 39 17.03 1.08 -1.38
CA ALA A 39 18.11 0.55 -0.56
C ALA A 39 19.49 1.04 -1.07
N PRO A 40 20.55 0.99 -0.24
CA PRO A 40 21.91 1.30 -0.67
C PRO A 40 22.41 0.42 -1.82
N GLN A 41 21.91 -0.82 -1.90
CA GLN A 41 22.30 -1.79 -2.93
C GLN A 41 21.06 -2.34 -3.65
N GLN A 42 21.21 -2.55 -4.95
CA GLN A 42 20.16 -3.14 -5.77
C GLN A 42 20.00 -4.63 -5.46
N LEU A 43 18.76 -5.09 -5.36
CA LEU A 43 18.41 -6.52 -5.28
C LEU A 43 17.35 -6.81 -6.33
N ARG A 44 17.72 -7.58 -7.36
CA ARG A 44 16.75 -8.03 -8.37
C ARG A 44 15.98 -9.22 -7.85
N ASN A 45 14.67 -9.24 -8.11
CA ASN A 45 13.83 -10.37 -7.80
C ASN A 45 13.18 -10.92 -9.08
N ALA A 46 13.82 -11.91 -9.70
CA ALA A 46 13.37 -12.45 -10.99
C ALA A 46 11.98 -13.10 -10.90
N ARG A 47 11.63 -13.67 -9.75
CA ARG A 47 10.32 -14.31 -9.54
C ARG A 47 9.23 -13.28 -9.25
N LEU A 48 9.57 -12.23 -8.51
CA LEU A 48 8.64 -11.19 -8.07
C LEU A 48 9.22 -9.80 -8.43
N PRO A 49 9.22 -9.39 -9.71
CA PRO A 49 9.89 -8.16 -10.15
C PRO A 49 9.50 -6.89 -9.39
N GLY A 50 8.21 -6.71 -9.07
CA GLY A 50 7.74 -5.59 -8.25
C GLY A 50 8.23 -5.59 -6.79
N LEU A 51 8.93 -6.64 -6.35
CA LEU A 51 9.60 -6.75 -5.05
C LEU A 51 11.13 -6.70 -5.20
N ALA A 52 11.63 -5.88 -6.12
CA ALA A 52 13.06 -5.57 -6.22
C ALA A 52 13.44 -4.39 -5.29
N ARG A 53 14.71 -4.35 -4.87
CA ARG A 53 15.30 -3.18 -4.22
C ARG A 53 16.04 -2.35 -5.26
N HIS A 54 15.87 -1.05 -5.19
CA HIS A 54 16.47 -0.06 -6.07
C HIS A 54 17.45 0.81 -5.29
N THR A 55 18.54 1.22 -5.93
CA THR A 55 19.34 2.35 -5.42
C THR A 55 18.63 3.66 -5.77
N VAL A 56 19.09 4.79 -5.22
CA VAL A 56 18.57 6.11 -5.60
C VAL A 56 18.68 6.33 -7.13
N GLU A 57 19.76 5.87 -7.75
CA GLU A 57 19.91 5.95 -9.21
C GLU A 57 18.90 5.04 -9.94
N SER A 58 18.76 3.78 -9.53
CA SER A 58 17.90 2.85 -10.26
C SER A 58 16.41 3.02 -9.97
N VAL A 59 16.02 3.66 -8.86
CA VAL A 59 14.62 4.05 -8.61
C VAL A 59 14.22 5.23 -9.51
N VAL A 60 15.17 6.14 -9.80
CA VAL A 60 14.95 7.22 -10.77
C VAL A 60 14.74 6.65 -12.17
N THR A 61 15.55 5.67 -12.59
CA THR A 61 15.33 4.98 -13.88
C THR A 61 13.99 4.23 -13.92
N GLU A 62 13.61 3.58 -12.82
CA GLU A 62 12.32 2.90 -12.71
C GLU A 62 11.15 3.88 -12.85
N CYS A 63 11.23 5.04 -12.19
CA CYS A 63 10.19 6.07 -12.27
C CYS A 63 10.09 6.70 -13.66
N GLU A 64 11.20 6.86 -14.40
CA GLU A 64 11.16 7.32 -15.79
C GLU A 64 10.32 6.39 -16.68
N GLU A 65 10.45 5.08 -16.47
CA GLU A 65 9.63 4.10 -17.19
C GLU A 65 8.17 4.11 -16.74
N LEU A 66 7.91 4.24 -15.43
CA LEU A 66 6.55 4.35 -14.89
C LEU A 66 5.80 5.56 -15.44
N VAL A 67 6.44 6.73 -15.48
CA VAL A 67 5.88 7.96 -16.06
C VAL A 67 5.58 7.77 -17.54
N ARG A 68 6.50 7.16 -18.30
CA ARG A 68 6.28 6.86 -19.73
C ARG A 68 5.08 5.94 -19.97
N LEU A 69 4.82 5.01 -19.05
CA LEU A 69 3.67 4.09 -19.08
C LEU A 69 2.38 4.73 -18.54
N GLY A 70 2.44 5.96 -18.02
CA GLY A 70 1.29 6.69 -17.49
C GLY A 70 0.93 6.36 -16.04
N VAL A 71 1.80 5.68 -15.29
CA VAL A 71 1.61 5.47 -13.84
C VAL A 71 1.79 6.80 -13.11
N LYS A 72 0.78 7.19 -12.33
CA LYS A 72 0.69 8.54 -11.75
C LYS A 72 1.31 8.68 -10.36
N GLY A 73 1.58 7.59 -9.66
CA GLY A 73 2.11 7.66 -8.31
C GLY A 73 2.89 6.43 -7.88
N VAL A 74 3.81 6.66 -6.94
CA VAL A 74 4.64 5.64 -6.32
C VAL A 74 4.56 5.73 -4.79
N LEU A 75 4.73 4.59 -4.13
CA LEU A 75 4.88 4.50 -2.68
C LEU A 75 6.29 4.02 -2.36
N LEU A 76 7.06 4.84 -1.65
CA LEU A 76 8.43 4.50 -1.28
C LEU A 76 8.49 3.79 0.07
N PHE A 77 9.20 2.67 0.09
CA PHE A 77 9.67 1.98 1.29
C PHE A 77 11.19 2.07 1.37
N GLY A 78 11.72 2.50 2.51
CA GLY A 78 13.16 2.48 2.77
C GLY A 78 13.63 1.14 3.26
N VAL A 79 14.82 0.70 2.84
CA VAL A 79 15.55 -0.42 3.41
C VAL A 79 16.96 0.08 3.71
N PRO A 80 17.22 0.57 4.94
CA PRO A 80 18.49 1.22 5.28
C PRO A 80 19.65 0.21 5.35
N GLU A 81 20.88 0.73 5.35
CA GLU A 81 22.08 -0.09 5.59
C GLU A 81 22.21 -0.48 7.06
N GLU A 82 21.99 0.48 7.95
CA GLU A 82 22.11 0.35 9.40
C GLU A 82 20.73 0.53 10.05
N LYS A 83 20.55 -0.15 11.19
CA LYS A 83 19.34 -0.12 12.01
C LYS A 83 19.74 0.12 13.45
N ASP A 84 18.92 0.86 14.18
CA ASP A 84 19.07 1.08 15.62
C ASP A 84 17.75 0.80 16.35
N ASP A 85 17.73 0.89 17.68
CA ASP A 85 16.55 0.50 18.45
C ASP A 85 15.39 1.50 18.31
N GLU A 86 15.66 2.75 17.95
CA GLU A 86 14.64 3.80 17.76
C GLU A 86 14.15 3.87 16.30
N GLY A 87 14.91 3.31 15.36
CA GLY A 87 14.66 3.40 13.93
C GLY A 87 15.07 4.76 13.33
N SER A 88 16.17 5.35 13.79
CA SER A 88 16.52 6.74 13.43
C SER A 88 16.70 6.98 11.93
N GLY A 89 17.09 5.94 11.17
CA GLY A 89 17.13 5.95 9.72
C GLY A 89 15.83 6.40 9.03
N ALA A 90 14.69 6.35 9.73
CA ALA A 90 13.40 6.79 9.21
C ALA A 90 13.29 8.33 9.07
N TRP A 91 14.03 9.11 9.86
CA TRP A 91 13.85 10.58 9.90
C TRP A 91 15.14 11.39 9.78
N ILE A 92 16.31 10.75 9.71
CA ILE A 92 17.58 11.46 9.47
C ILE A 92 17.59 12.13 8.08
N ASP A 93 18.26 13.27 7.97
CA ASP A 93 18.24 14.10 6.77
C ASP A 93 18.79 13.35 5.53
N ASP A 94 19.84 12.55 5.69
CA ASP A 94 20.47 11.77 4.63
C ASP A 94 19.96 10.33 4.52
N GLY A 95 18.78 10.05 5.11
CA GLY A 95 18.13 8.76 5.03
C GLY A 95 17.84 8.31 3.59
N ILE A 96 17.67 7.00 3.40
CA ILE A 96 17.54 6.40 2.06
C ILE A 96 16.26 6.87 1.33
N VAL A 97 15.16 7.07 2.07
CA VAL A 97 13.89 7.58 1.52
C VAL A 97 14.02 9.06 1.19
N GLN A 98 14.59 9.86 2.08
CA GLN A 98 14.83 11.30 1.90
C GLN A 98 15.69 11.55 0.66
N SER A 99 16.75 10.74 0.49
CA SER A 99 17.62 10.81 -0.69
C SER A 99 16.90 10.44 -1.99
N ALA A 100 16.02 9.43 -1.97
CA ALA A 100 15.19 9.10 -3.12
C ALA A 100 14.15 10.19 -3.43
N LEU A 101 13.46 10.72 -2.41
CA LEU A 101 12.48 11.80 -2.56
C LEU A 101 13.10 13.03 -3.20
N ARG A 102 14.27 13.48 -2.74
CA ARG A 102 14.98 14.63 -3.33
C ARG A 102 15.36 14.38 -4.79
N ALA A 103 15.76 13.16 -5.12
CA ALA A 103 16.12 12.80 -6.50
C ALA A 103 14.89 12.72 -7.42
N LEU A 104 13.77 12.21 -6.91
CA LEU A 104 12.53 12.02 -7.67
C LEU A 104 11.74 13.32 -7.83
N SER A 105 11.53 14.08 -6.75
CA SER A 105 10.75 15.33 -6.77
C SER A 105 11.36 16.38 -7.70
N ALA A 106 12.69 16.42 -7.79
CA ALA A 106 13.40 17.31 -8.69
C ALA A 106 13.24 16.93 -10.18
N ARG A 107 12.97 15.65 -10.49
CA ARG A 107 12.99 15.12 -11.86
C ARG A 107 11.61 14.80 -12.43
N PHE A 108 10.64 14.46 -11.59
CA PHE A 108 9.30 14.02 -11.99
C PHE A 108 8.21 14.80 -11.23
N PRO A 109 8.06 16.12 -11.45
CA PRO A 109 7.04 16.92 -10.76
C PRO A 109 5.59 16.48 -11.05
N GLU A 110 5.37 15.67 -12.08
CA GLU A 110 4.08 15.07 -12.43
C GLU A 110 3.78 13.75 -11.70
N LEU A 111 4.77 13.15 -11.04
CA LEU A 111 4.64 11.86 -10.35
C LEU A 111 4.31 12.10 -8.88
N LEU A 112 3.17 11.58 -8.42
CA LEU A 112 2.78 11.65 -7.02
C LEU A 112 3.71 10.79 -6.15
N LEU A 113 4.44 11.42 -5.24
CA LEU A 113 5.37 10.75 -4.33
C LEU A 113 4.70 10.50 -2.97
N VAL A 114 4.30 9.26 -2.75
CA VAL A 114 3.76 8.79 -1.47
C VAL A 114 4.88 8.11 -0.67
N THR A 115 4.93 8.31 0.64
CA THR A 115 5.86 7.58 1.51
C THR A 115 5.16 6.77 2.60
N ASP A 116 5.68 5.58 2.85
CA ASP A 116 5.31 4.82 4.04
C ASP A 116 5.91 5.49 5.29
N VAL A 117 5.12 5.60 6.34
CA VAL A 117 5.58 6.06 7.66
C VAL A 117 5.37 4.93 8.66
N CYS A 118 6.50 4.34 9.05
CA CYS A 118 6.61 3.21 9.97
C CYS A 118 8.07 3.11 10.43
N LEU A 119 8.33 2.39 11.52
CA LEU A 119 9.69 2.17 12.03
C LEU A 119 10.21 0.75 11.77
N CYS A 120 9.40 -0.16 11.21
CA CYS A 120 9.75 -1.58 11.17
C CYS A 120 10.89 -1.93 10.21
N GLU A 121 11.12 -1.11 9.20
CA GLU A 121 12.23 -1.21 8.26
C GLU A 121 13.54 -0.69 8.87
N TYR A 122 13.46 0.14 9.91
CA TYR A 122 14.58 0.90 10.45
C TYR A 122 15.04 0.41 11.83
N THR A 123 14.19 -0.34 12.54
CA THR A 123 14.51 -0.84 13.87
C THR A 123 15.26 -2.17 13.84
N THR A 124 16.21 -2.37 14.76
CA THR A 124 16.94 -3.63 14.94
C THR A 124 16.02 -4.82 15.23
N HIS A 125 14.89 -4.56 15.90
CA HIS A 125 13.92 -5.56 16.31
C HIS A 125 12.78 -5.80 15.31
N GLY A 126 12.62 -4.96 14.28
CA GLY A 126 11.63 -5.15 13.22
C GLY A 126 10.15 -4.93 13.61
N HIS A 127 9.88 -4.42 14.81
CA HIS A 127 8.56 -3.90 15.22
C HIS A 127 8.28 -2.52 14.65
N CYS A 128 7.00 -2.16 14.52
CA CYS A 128 6.56 -0.86 13.98
C CYS A 128 6.81 0.34 14.91
N GLY A 129 7.33 0.12 16.13
CA GLY A 129 7.40 1.13 17.17
C GLY A 129 8.46 0.83 18.23
N VAL A 130 8.59 1.77 19.16
CA VAL A 130 9.55 1.75 20.28
C VAL A 130 9.22 0.61 21.23
N ILE A 131 10.23 -0.13 21.69
CA ILE A 131 10.04 -1.21 22.67
C ILE A 131 10.28 -0.71 24.10
N VAL A 132 9.25 -0.82 24.93
CA VAL A 132 9.32 -0.55 26.38
C VAL A 132 8.82 -1.78 27.12
N HIS A 133 9.64 -2.29 28.05
CA HIS A 133 9.33 -3.50 28.83
C HIS A 133 8.96 -4.76 28.00
N GLY A 134 9.46 -4.85 26.76
CA GLY A 134 9.24 -5.98 25.86
C GLY A 134 7.97 -5.89 25.01
N GLU A 135 7.24 -4.78 25.09
CA GLU A 135 6.06 -4.49 24.28
C GLU A 135 6.27 -3.20 23.46
N VAL A 136 5.50 -3.03 22.39
CA VAL A 136 5.53 -1.79 21.60
C VAL A 136 4.77 -0.71 22.36
N ASP A 137 5.46 0.38 22.71
CA ASP A 137 4.86 1.53 23.37
C ASP A 137 4.21 2.46 22.35
N ASN A 138 2.91 2.71 22.52
CA ASN A 138 2.13 3.50 21.58
C ASN A 138 2.61 4.96 21.52
N ASP A 139 2.67 5.62 22.67
CA ASP A 139 2.81 7.07 22.76
C ASP A 139 4.25 7.50 22.42
N ALA A 140 5.25 6.73 22.83
CA ALA A 140 6.64 6.94 22.40
C ALA A 140 6.80 6.73 20.88
N THR A 141 6.01 5.83 20.29
CA THR A 141 6.07 5.57 18.84
C THR A 141 5.46 6.70 18.03
N ILE A 142 4.29 7.23 18.41
CA ILE A 142 3.62 8.27 17.60
C ILE A 142 4.44 9.57 17.51
N GLU A 143 5.25 9.90 18.51
CA GLU A 143 6.18 11.03 18.44
C GLU A 143 7.22 10.84 17.33
N LEU A 144 7.81 9.65 17.23
CA LEU A 144 8.79 9.32 16.19
C LEU A 144 8.14 9.23 14.80
N LEU A 145 6.91 8.70 14.69
CA LEU A 145 6.17 8.66 13.43
C LEU A 145 5.86 10.07 12.89
N ALA A 146 5.47 11.00 13.77
CA ALA A 146 5.27 12.39 13.38
C ALA A 146 6.56 13.04 12.88
N ARG A 147 7.70 12.75 13.54
CA ARG A 147 9.03 13.21 13.11
C ARG A 147 9.44 12.64 11.75
N THR A 148 9.19 11.35 11.52
CA THR A 148 9.39 10.69 10.22
C THR A 148 8.55 11.34 9.13
N ALA A 149 7.26 11.57 9.39
CA ALA A 149 6.37 12.22 8.43
C ALA A 149 6.88 13.61 8.03
N VAL A 150 7.28 14.45 9.00
CA VAL A 150 7.85 15.78 8.73
C VAL A 150 9.11 15.66 7.87
N SER A 151 10.04 14.78 8.24
CA SER A 151 11.27 14.54 7.47
C SER A 151 11.00 14.17 6.01
N HIS A 152 10.01 13.29 5.77
CA HIS A 152 9.63 12.91 4.41
C HIS A 152 9.02 14.07 3.62
N VAL A 153 8.15 14.89 4.23
CA VAL A 153 7.58 16.07 3.55
C VAL A 153 8.68 17.09 3.22
N GLU A 154 9.60 17.36 4.14
CA GLU A 154 10.72 18.27 3.92
C GLU A 154 11.65 17.80 2.79
N ALA A 155 11.77 16.48 2.59
CA ALA A 155 12.52 15.88 1.49
C ALA A 155 11.77 15.84 0.15
N GLY A 156 10.47 16.20 0.13
CA GLY A 156 9.67 16.33 -1.09
C GLY A 156 8.58 15.27 -1.28
N ALA A 157 8.11 14.61 -0.22
CA ALA A 157 6.92 13.76 -0.31
C ALA A 157 5.64 14.60 -0.48
N ASP A 158 4.77 14.19 -1.39
CA ASP A 158 3.46 14.83 -1.61
C ASP A 158 2.40 14.33 -0.64
N VAL A 159 2.49 13.04 -0.26
CA VAL A 159 1.48 12.35 0.56
C VAL A 159 2.19 11.43 1.54
N ILE A 160 1.65 11.36 2.75
CA ILE A 160 2.18 10.52 3.81
C ILE A 160 1.20 9.39 4.12
N ALA A 161 1.71 8.17 4.30
CA ALA A 161 0.89 6.98 4.46
C ALA A 161 1.33 6.17 5.71
N PRO A 162 0.88 6.54 6.92
CA PRO A 162 1.26 5.86 8.16
C PRO A 162 0.70 4.44 8.21
N SER A 163 1.58 3.45 8.40
CA SER A 163 1.23 2.02 8.34
C SER A 163 1.51 1.24 9.62
N ASP A 164 1.87 1.93 10.68
CA ASP A 164 2.28 1.41 11.99
C ASP A 164 1.16 0.70 12.78
N MET A 165 -0.09 1.16 12.69
CA MET A 165 -1.26 0.77 13.51
C MET A 165 -1.18 1.19 15.00
N MET A 166 -0.57 2.33 15.30
CA MET A 166 -0.62 2.95 16.63
C MET A 166 -1.92 3.77 16.80
N ASP A 167 -2.46 3.82 18.00
CA ASP A 167 -3.61 4.67 18.31
C ASP A 167 -3.19 6.15 18.28
N GLY A 168 -3.96 7.01 17.63
CA GLY A 168 -3.73 8.47 17.62
C GLY A 168 -2.65 8.96 16.65
N ARG A 169 -1.99 8.08 15.87
CA ARG A 169 -0.92 8.51 14.93
C ARG A 169 -1.39 9.52 13.88
N VAL A 170 -2.64 9.43 13.41
CA VAL A 170 -3.15 10.36 12.39
C VAL A 170 -3.24 11.75 12.98
N ALA A 171 -3.78 11.89 14.20
CA ALA A 171 -3.84 13.17 14.90
C ALA A 171 -2.44 13.76 15.14
N ALA A 172 -1.51 12.94 15.62
CA ALA A 172 -0.13 13.38 15.90
C ALA A 172 0.59 13.87 14.62
N ILE A 173 0.45 13.15 13.51
CA ILE A 173 1.02 13.56 12.22
C ILE A 173 0.33 14.82 11.70
N ARG A 174 -1.01 14.88 11.77
CA ARG A 174 -1.81 16.03 11.31
C ARG A 174 -1.46 17.31 12.07
N GLU A 175 -1.18 17.23 13.36
CA GLU A 175 -0.76 18.39 14.16
C GLU A 175 0.51 19.05 13.61
N GLN A 176 1.49 18.24 13.17
CA GLN A 176 2.74 18.72 12.60
C GLN A 176 2.59 19.12 11.12
N LEU A 177 1.69 18.44 10.39
CA LEU A 177 1.50 18.60 8.95
C LEU A 177 0.03 18.95 8.62
N PRO A 178 -0.42 20.18 8.92
CA PRO A 178 -1.84 20.56 8.84
C PRO A 178 -2.42 20.55 7.43
N THR A 179 -1.59 20.59 6.39
CA THR A 179 -2.03 20.67 4.99
C THR A 179 -1.61 19.50 4.11
N THR A 180 -0.73 18.62 4.61
CA THR A 180 -0.21 17.50 3.81
C THR A 180 -1.26 16.38 3.74
N PRO A 181 -1.58 15.84 2.54
CA PRO A 181 -2.49 14.71 2.43
C PRO A 181 -2.03 13.47 3.20
N LEU A 182 -2.98 12.79 3.86
CA LEU A 182 -2.76 11.57 4.65
C LEU A 182 -3.60 10.39 4.14
N ILE A 183 -2.92 9.31 3.75
CA ILE A 183 -3.53 8.01 3.45
C ILE A 183 -3.31 7.09 4.65
N ALA A 184 -4.28 7.07 5.56
CA ALA A 184 -4.16 6.26 6.76
C ALA A 184 -4.36 4.77 6.41
N TYR A 185 -3.44 3.91 6.87
CA TYR A 185 -3.67 2.47 6.91
C TYR A 185 -4.63 2.10 8.04
N SER A 186 -5.83 2.67 7.99
CA SER A 186 -6.87 2.58 9.02
C SER A 186 -7.20 1.14 9.37
N VAL A 187 -7.23 0.26 8.38
CA VAL A 187 -7.59 -1.14 8.57
C VAL A 187 -6.44 -2.00 8.08
N LYS A 188 -5.45 -2.25 8.96
CA LYS A 188 -4.32 -3.14 8.67
C LYS A 188 -4.33 -4.34 9.60
N TYR A 189 -4.64 -5.51 9.02
CA TYR A 189 -4.78 -6.76 9.76
C TYR A 189 -3.44 -7.45 10.04
N ALA A 190 -3.39 -8.25 11.11
CA ALA A 190 -2.30 -9.17 11.41
C ALA A 190 -2.30 -10.38 10.45
N SER A 191 -1.94 -10.12 9.18
CA SER A 191 -2.13 -11.07 8.08
C SER A 191 -0.92 -11.98 7.82
N ALA A 192 -1.22 -13.19 7.35
CA ALA A 192 -0.22 -14.14 6.83
C ALA A 192 0.32 -13.77 5.44
N PHE A 193 -0.30 -12.80 4.75
CA PHE A 193 0.02 -12.45 3.36
C PHE A 193 1.21 -11.48 3.21
N TYR A 194 1.92 -11.16 4.30
CA TYR A 194 3.04 -10.21 4.30
C TYR A 194 4.42 -10.86 4.16
N GLY A 195 4.52 -12.18 4.08
CA GLY A 195 5.80 -12.91 4.03
C GLY A 195 6.78 -12.34 3.00
N PRO A 196 6.41 -12.25 1.70
CA PRO A 196 7.33 -11.75 0.68
C PRO A 196 7.73 -10.27 0.87
N PHE A 197 6.85 -9.43 1.43
CA PHE A 197 7.18 -8.05 1.80
C PHE A 197 8.25 -8.02 2.89
N ARG A 198 8.09 -8.80 3.96
CA ARG A 198 9.04 -8.83 5.09
C ARG A 198 10.44 -9.28 4.65
N GLU A 199 10.52 -10.18 3.67
CA GLU A 199 11.79 -10.61 3.08
C GLU A 199 12.48 -9.46 2.32
N VAL A 200 11.75 -8.76 1.42
CA VAL A 200 12.35 -7.65 0.67
C VAL A 200 12.59 -6.41 1.52
N ALA A 201 11.75 -6.10 2.50
CA ALA A 201 11.91 -4.94 3.38
C ALA A 201 12.86 -5.19 4.56
N ASP A 202 13.28 -6.44 4.77
CA ASP A 202 14.08 -6.87 5.93
C ASP A 202 13.43 -6.45 7.27
N SER A 203 12.11 -6.61 7.40
CA SER A 203 11.33 -6.08 8.51
C SER A 203 10.61 -7.16 9.33
N ALA A 204 11.10 -8.40 9.29
CA ALA A 204 10.57 -9.46 10.14
C ALA A 204 10.84 -9.15 11.63
N PRO A 205 9.83 -9.22 12.52
CA PRO A 205 10.06 -9.05 13.95
C PRO A 205 11.06 -10.07 14.48
N ALA A 206 12.05 -9.61 15.26
CA ALA A 206 13.04 -10.49 15.89
C ALA A 206 12.45 -11.37 16.99
N PHE A 207 11.33 -10.95 17.58
CA PHE A 207 10.56 -11.70 18.57
C PHE A 207 9.06 -11.45 18.41
N GLY A 208 8.24 -12.32 19.00
CA GLY A 208 6.79 -12.17 19.04
C GLY A 208 6.14 -12.09 17.65
N ASP A 209 5.08 -11.28 17.57
CA ASP A 209 4.38 -10.97 16.33
C ASP A 209 3.83 -9.53 16.37
N ARG A 210 3.01 -9.16 15.38
CA ARG A 210 2.42 -7.82 15.27
C ARG A 210 0.97 -7.74 15.77
N ARG A 211 0.46 -8.78 16.46
CA ARG A 211 -0.95 -8.86 16.91
C ARG A 211 -1.27 -7.95 18.09
N GLY A 212 -0.26 -7.37 18.74
CA GLY A 212 -0.47 -6.35 19.78
C GLY A 212 -1.02 -5.02 19.25
N TYR A 213 -0.98 -4.79 17.94
CA TYR A 213 -1.40 -3.53 17.31
C TYR A 213 -2.07 -3.73 15.93
N GLN A 214 -1.67 -4.74 15.15
CA GLN A 214 -2.40 -5.10 13.92
C GLN A 214 -3.66 -5.89 14.25
N MET A 215 -4.75 -5.57 13.55
CA MET A 215 -6.09 -6.08 13.86
C MET A 215 -6.25 -7.59 13.66
N ASP A 216 -7.18 -8.21 14.39
CA ASP A 216 -7.57 -9.60 14.19
C ASP A 216 -8.35 -9.77 12.86
N PRO A 217 -7.94 -10.66 11.94
CA PRO A 217 -8.64 -10.96 10.69
C PRO A 217 -10.14 -11.28 10.82
N GLY A 218 -10.62 -11.70 11.99
CA GLY A 218 -12.02 -11.99 12.25
C GLY A 218 -12.95 -10.77 12.38
N ASN A 219 -12.42 -9.55 12.40
CA ASN A 219 -13.14 -8.38 12.93
C ASN A 219 -13.47 -7.28 11.92
N VAL A 220 -14.67 -7.32 11.33
CA VAL A 220 -15.17 -6.21 10.47
C VAL A 220 -15.69 -5.02 11.29
N ARG A 221 -16.32 -5.25 12.45
CA ARG A 221 -16.88 -4.15 13.28
C ARG A 221 -15.79 -3.27 13.87
N GLU A 222 -14.65 -3.86 14.19
CA GLU A 222 -13.46 -3.14 14.67
C GLU A 222 -12.89 -2.27 13.56
N ALA A 223 -12.79 -2.79 12.32
CA ALA A 223 -12.34 -2.02 11.15
C ALA A 223 -13.13 -0.72 10.96
N LEU A 224 -14.44 -0.77 11.16
CA LEU A 224 -15.28 0.42 11.06
C LEU A 224 -15.04 1.42 12.20
N ARG A 225 -14.58 0.97 13.38
CA ARG A 225 -14.21 1.87 14.49
C ARG A 225 -12.86 2.53 14.25
N GLU A 226 -11.88 1.77 13.75
CA GLU A 226 -10.58 2.29 13.33
C GLU A 226 -10.74 3.40 12.28
N CYS A 227 -11.52 3.14 11.23
CA CYS A 227 -11.83 4.15 10.22
C CYS A 227 -12.53 5.37 10.81
N GLU A 228 -13.47 5.20 11.74
CA GLU A 228 -14.17 6.32 12.37
C GLU A 228 -13.21 7.21 13.16
N GLN A 229 -12.25 6.62 13.87
CA GLN A 229 -11.22 7.34 14.59
C GLN A 229 -10.32 8.13 13.61
N ASP A 230 -9.81 7.51 12.56
CA ASP A 230 -8.95 8.17 11.57
C ASP A 230 -9.63 9.32 10.84
N VAL A 231 -10.92 9.17 10.53
CA VAL A 231 -11.72 10.25 9.95
C VAL A 231 -11.78 11.44 10.91
N LEU A 232 -12.01 11.20 12.20
CA LEU A 232 -12.06 12.24 13.21
C LEU A 232 -10.69 12.90 13.45
N GLU A 233 -9.62 12.14 13.31
CA GLU A 233 -8.23 12.60 13.46
C GLU A 233 -7.70 13.36 12.22
N GLY A 234 -8.40 13.30 11.08
CA GLY A 234 -8.10 14.11 9.89
C GLY A 234 -7.33 13.38 8.79
N ALA A 235 -7.57 12.07 8.64
CA ALA A 235 -7.14 11.34 7.44
C ALA A 235 -7.90 11.84 6.20
N ASP A 236 -7.20 11.97 5.07
CA ASP A 236 -7.80 12.38 3.79
C ASP A 236 -8.27 11.18 2.97
N MET A 237 -7.69 10.01 3.22
CA MET A 237 -8.04 8.74 2.60
C MET A 237 -7.84 7.60 3.60
N LEU A 238 -8.76 6.65 3.58
CA LEU A 238 -8.68 5.43 4.40
C LEU A 238 -8.10 4.28 3.56
N MET A 239 -7.51 3.28 4.20
CA MET A 239 -7.02 2.09 3.50
C MET A 239 -7.35 0.79 4.22
N VAL A 240 -7.70 -0.24 3.44
CA VAL A 240 -7.75 -1.64 3.90
C VAL A 240 -6.55 -2.43 3.36
N LYS A 241 -5.85 -3.13 4.26
CA LYS A 241 -4.69 -3.98 3.96
C LYS A 241 -4.72 -5.27 4.78
N PRO A 242 -4.60 -6.46 4.15
CA PRO A 242 -4.60 -6.76 2.72
C PRO A 242 -5.93 -6.49 1.99
N ALA A 243 -5.98 -6.69 0.68
CA ALA A 243 -7.17 -6.41 -0.13
C ALA A 243 -7.97 -7.67 -0.48
N LEU A 244 -7.39 -8.64 -1.18
CA LEU A 244 -8.15 -9.78 -1.73
C LEU A 244 -8.91 -10.61 -0.68
N PRO A 245 -8.34 -10.99 0.47
CA PRO A 245 -9.09 -11.70 1.50
C PRO A 245 -10.06 -10.82 2.31
N TYR A 246 -10.13 -9.52 2.03
CA TYR A 246 -10.88 -8.51 2.80
C TYR A 246 -11.78 -7.63 1.92
N LEU A 247 -12.23 -8.14 0.78
CA LEU A 247 -13.14 -7.40 -0.13
C LEU A 247 -14.49 -7.06 0.54
N ASP A 248 -14.94 -7.90 1.48
CA ASP A 248 -16.11 -7.65 2.32
C ASP A 248 -15.90 -6.48 3.29
N VAL A 249 -14.69 -6.35 3.85
CA VAL A 249 -14.30 -5.21 4.69
C VAL A 249 -14.23 -3.94 3.86
N LEU A 250 -13.60 -3.99 2.68
CA LEU A 250 -13.58 -2.86 1.73
C LEU A 250 -15.00 -2.38 1.41
N ARG A 251 -15.92 -3.32 1.13
CA ARG A 251 -17.33 -2.99 0.90
C ARG A 251 -17.97 -2.31 2.11
N ALA A 252 -17.77 -2.87 3.31
CA ALA A 252 -18.32 -2.30 4.55
C ALA A 252 -17.80 -0.89 4.84
N VAL A 253 -16.51 -0.63 4.62
CA VAL A 253 -15.91 0.71 4.76
C VAL A 253 -16.49 1.66 3.72
N ARG A 254 -16.57 1.24 2.44
CA ARG A 254 -17.11 2.06 1.35
C ARG A 254 -18.58 2.44 1.57
N ASP A 255 -19.37 1.55 2.18
CA ASP A 255 -20.79 1.79 2.52
C ASP A 255 -20.99 2.77 3.67
N ARG A 256 -19.99 2.94 4.56
CA ARG A 256 -20.11 3.74 5.78
C ARG A 256 -19.47 5.13 5.67
N PHE A 257 -18.36 5.25 4.96
CA PHE A 257 -17.57 6.48 4.91
C PHE A 257 -17.59 7.10 3.52
N GLU A 258 -17.53 8.43 3.45
CA GLU A 258 -17.52 9.18 2.18
C GLU A 258 -16.10 9.46 1.66
N LEU A 259 -15.08 9.38 2.51
CA LEU A 259 -13.68 9.58 2.10
C LEU A 259 -13.29 8.62 0.96
N PRO A 260 -12.29 9.01 0.13
CA PRO A 260 -11.63 8.08 -0.76
C PRO A 260 -11.13 6.84 -0.01
N LEU A 261 -11.17 5.68 -0.67
CA LEU A 261 -10.76 4.41 -0.09
C LEU A 261 -9.64 3.78 -0.89
N ALA A 262 -8.47 3.61 -0.30
CA ALA A 262 -7.38 2.83 -0.87
C ALA A 262 -7.47 1.35 -0.46
N ALA A 263 -6.89 0.48 -1.28
CA ALA A 263 -6.69 -0.92 -0.96
C ALA A 263 -5.27 -1.36 -1.30
N TYR A 264 -4.65 -2.14 -0.43
CA TYR A 264 -3.33 -2.69 -0.71
C TYR A 264 -3.45 -4.14 -1.20
N ASN A 265 -3.16 -4.36 -2.49
CA ASN A 265 -2.95 -5.70 -3.04
C ASN A 265 -1.53 -6.17 -2.68
N VAL A 266 -1.43 -6.97 -1.62
CA VAL A 266 -0.16 -7.16 -0.90
C VAL A 266 0.78 -8.17 -1.56
N SER A 267 2.00 -8.24 -1.04
CA SER A 267 3.09 -9.04 -1.60
C SER A 267 2.77 -10.53 -1.69
N GLY A 268 2.03 -11.08 -0.73
CA GLY A 268 1.60 -12.48 -0.74
C GLY A 268 0.56 -12.76 -1.82
N GLU A 269 -0.38 -11.83 -2.03
CA GLU A 269 -1.38 -11.92 -3.10
C GLU A 269 -0.70 -11.92 -4.48
N TYR A 270 0.24 -10.99 -4.66
CA TYR A 270 1.10 -10.92 -5.86
C TYR A 270 1.89 -12.22 -6.07
N ALA A 271 2.55 -12.70 -5.03
CA ALA A 271 3.38 -13.90 -5.11
C ALA A 271 2.59 -15.19 -5.38
N MET A 272 1.35 -15.28 -4.88
CA MET A 272 0.46 -16.41 -5.12
C MET A 272 0.12 -16.55 -6.60
N VAL A 273 -0.31 -15.47 -7.24
CA VAL A 273 -0.67 -15.48 -8.66
C VAL A 273 0.56 -15.69 -9.54
N LYS A 274 1.69 -15.01 -9.24
CA LYS A 274 2.97 -15.24 -9.94
C LYS A 274 3.41 -16.70 -9.87
N ALA A 275 3.26 -17.36 -8.71
CA ALA A 275 3.63 -18.75 -8.54
C ALA A 275 2.71 -19.71 -9.33
N ALA A 276 1.39 -19.51 -9.26
CA ALA A 276 0.43 -20.32 -9.99
C ALA A 276 0.58 -20.17 -11.52
N ALA A 277 0.84 -18.95 -12.01
CA ALA A 277 1.12 -18.71 -13.41
C ALA A 277 2.42 -19.41 -13.86
N ALA A 278 3.49 -19.31 -13.07
CA ALA A 278 4.76 -19.99 -13.37
C ALA A 278 4.63 -21.53 -13.37
N ALA A 279 3.69 -22.08 -12.60
CA ALA A 279 3.35 -23.50 -12.62
C ALA A 279 2.45 -23.92 -13.81
N GLY A 280 1.89 -22.95 -14.54
CA GLY A 280 0.95 -23.18 -15.63
C GLY A 280 -0.50 -23.42 -15.19
N ASP A 281 -0.83 -23.14 -13.93
CA ASP A 281 -2.17 -23.38 -13.37
C ASP A 281 -3.18 -22.29 -13.78
N LEU A 282 -2.70 -21.09 -14.12
CA LEU A 282 -3.53 -19.98 -14.58
C LEU A 282 -2.77 -19.02 -15.52
N ASP A 283 -3.52 -18.21 -16.26
CA ASP A 283 -2.98 -17.07 -17.02
C ASP A 283 -2.76 -15.88 -16.08
N GLU A 284 -1.53 -15.37 -16.01
CA GLU A 284 -1.16 -14.34 -15.05
C GLU A 284 -1.91 -13.02 -15.28
N GLN A 285 -1.90 -12.56 -16.54
CA GLN A 285 -2.49 -11.28 -16.92
C GLN A 285 -4.00 -11.26 -16.63
N ALA A 286 -4.72 -12.30 -17.04
CA ALA A 286 -6.15 -12.41 -16.78
C ALA A 286 -6.45 -12.47 -15.26
N ALA A 287 -5.70 -13.27 -14.50
CA ALA A 287 -5.91 -13.40 -13.06
C ALA A 287 -5.58 -12.10 -12.28
N ALA A 288 -4.53 -11.38 -12.67
CA ALA A 288 -4.18 -10.10 -12.09
C ALA A 288 -5.26 -9.03 -12.38
N ILE A 289 -5.70 -8.91 -13.65
CA ILE A 289 -6.78 -7.99 -14.04
C ILE A 289 -8.09 -8.32 -13.29
N GLU A 290 -8.44 -9.60 -13.17
CA GLU A 290 -9.62 -10.04 -12.44
C GLU A 290 -9.53 -9.68 -10.94
N SER A 291 -8.36 -9.89 -10.33
CA SER A 291 -8.08 -9.55 -8.94
C SER A 291 -8.21 -8.04 -8.68
N LEU A 292 -7.57 -7.20 -9.49
CA LEU A 292 -7.64 -5.74 -9.38
C LEU A 292 -9.07 -5.23 -9.65
N THR A 293 -9.79 -5.82 -10.60
CA THR A 293 -11.20 -5.50 -10.86
C THR A 293 -12.08 -5.86 -9.65
N ALA A 294 -11.81 -6.97 -8.97
CA ALA A 294 -12.54 -7.35 -7.77
C ALA A 294 -12.34 -6.33 -6.63
N ILE A 295 -11.12 -5.81 -6.48
CA ILE A 295 -10.79 -4.77 -5.51
C ILE A 295 -11.50 -3.44 -5.84
N ARG A 296 -11.48 -2.99 -7.11
CA ARG A 296 -12.24 -1.80 -7.55
C ARG A 296 -13.74 -1.98 -7.30
N ARG A 297 -14.29 -3.13 -7.69
CA ARG A 297 -15.72 -3.45 -7.52
C ARG A 297 -16.14 -3.45 -6.05
N ALA A 298 -15.26 -3.89 -5.15
CA ALA A 298 -15.54 -3.86 -3.71
C ALA A 298 -15.69 -2.42 -3.19
N GLY A 299 -14.98 -1.46 -3.78
CA GLY A 299 -15.17 -0.04 -3.49
C GLY A 299 -13.88 0.78 -3.34
N ALA A 300 -12.70 0.18 -3.54
CA ALA A 300 -11.45 0.91 -3.45
C ALA A 300 -11.29 1.86 -4.64
N ASP A 301 -11.05 3.14 -4.41
CA ASP A 301 -10.78 4.18 -5.40
C ASP A 301 -9.34 4.12 -5.94
N VAL A 302 -8.38 3.75 -5.09
CA VAL A 302 -6.96 3.58 -5.47
C VAL A 302 -6.45 2.22 -4.99
N ILE A 303 -5.66 1.54 -5.81
CA ILE A 303 -5.07 0.24 -5.49
C ILE A 303 -3.56 0.34 -5.48
N PHE A 304 -2.95 0.01 -4.33
CA PHE A 304 -1.51 -0.12 -4.21
C PHE A 304 -1.16 -1.54 -4.62
N THR A 305 -0.46 -1.71 -5.74
CA THR A 305 -0.20 -3.04 -6.32
C THR A 305 1.17 -3.12 -6.99
N TYR A 306 1.82 -4.26 -6.81
CA TYR A 306 3.09 -4.59 -7.48
C TYR A 306 2.93 -4.89 -8.97
N TRP A 307 1.69 -5.05 -9.46
CA TRP A 307 1.38 -5.18 -10.88
C TRP A 307 1.24 -3.83 -11.61
N ALA A 308 1.35 -2.67 -10.96
CA ALA A 308 1.01 -1.39 -11.58
C ALA A 308 1.74 -1.15 -12.92
N LYS A 309 3.05 -1.43 -12.97
CA LYS A 309 3.87 -1.36 -14.18
C LYS A 309 3.48 -2.37 -15.26
N GLU A 310 3.25 -3.63 -14.86
CA GLU A 310 2.87 -4.70 -15.79
C GLU A 310 1.49 -4.43 -16.38
N PHE A 311 0.54 -4.02 -15.54
CA PHE A 311 -0.81 -3.63 -15.95
C PHE A 311 -0.80 -2.48 -16.96
N ALA A 312 -0.02 -1.42 -16.70
CA ALA A 312 0.13 -0.32 -17.65
C ALA A 312 0.69 -0.81 -19.00
N SER A 313 1.62 -1.76 -18.98
CA SER A 313 2.22 -2.34 -20.19
C SER A 313 1.26 -3.26 -20.96
N TRP A 314 0.30 -3.90 -20.29
CA TRP A 314 -0.73 -4.73 -20.93
C TRP A 314 -1.79 -3.94 -21.69
N LEU A 315 -1.91 -2.64 -21.41
CA LEU A 315 -2.87 -1.74 -22.06
C LEU A 315 -2.30 -1.04 -23.30
N CYS A 316 -0.98 -1.11 -23.51
CA CYS A 316 -0.27 -0.52 -24.65
C CYS A 316 -0.33 -1.38 -25.92
#